data_AF-A0A174ZQW5-F1
#
_entry.id   AF-A0A174ZQW5-F1
#
_cell.length_a   1.000
_cell.length_b   1.000
_cell.length_c   1.000
_cell.angle_alpha   90.00
_cell.angle_beta   90.00
_cell.angle_gamma   90.00
#
_symmetry.space_group_name_H-M   'P 1'
#
loop_
_entity.id
_entity.type
_entity.pdbx_description
1 polymer ?
#
loop_
_entity_poly.entity_id
_entity_poly.type
_entity_poly.pdbx_seq_one_letter_code
_entity_poly.pdbx_strand_id
1 'polypeptide(L)'
;MEPEVRNKLDLAIEIRDVYAREILDFAGNPAIEVEVLAGGEIIGKASMAGKNYSKKEQTEKQQVHIEEKIELLNSQIAPEIIGENVFEQRKIDTILKENGNEQTSFAISLAVARAAAAAEKVPLYRYLGGVRAVHPSMPQLIRKEEIEIEKIKEIKIDESTVLTKLFERILKEQNEGNKMILSQETAGTEDSFLVDLAVAANITMILVENRESAYYTVLNNRLLQLEEKISG
;
A
#
# COMPACT_ATOMS: atom_id res chain seq x y z
N MET A 1 23.69 26.84 -28.37
CA MET A 1 23.61 25.47 -27.86
C MET A 1 22.22 25.36 -27.26
N GLU A 2 21.27 24.81 -28.02
CA GLU A 2 19.91 24.63 -27.50
C GLU A 2 19.95 23.66 -26.32
N PRO A 3 19.16 23.90 -25.26
CA PRO A 3 19.04 22.91 -24.18
C PRO A 3 18.43 21.64 -24.79
N GLU A 4 19.14 20.53 -24.65
CA GLU A 4 18.63 19.21 -25.00
C GLU A 4 17.27 19.03 -24.32
N VAL A 5 16.21 18.97 -25.12
CA VAL A 5 14.87 18.61 -24.66
C VAL A 5 14.97 17.14 -24.25
N ARG A 6 15.30 16.88 -22.99
CA ARG A 6 15.16 15.54 -22.41
C ARG A 6 13.71 15.12 -22.60
N ASN A 7 13.50 14.04 -23.34
CA ASN A 7 12.18 13.48 -23.54
C ASN A 7 11.63 13.09 -22.16
N LYS A 8 10.34 13.30 -21.90
CA LYS A 8 9.70 12.79 -20.68
C LYS A 8 9.88 11.28 -20.50
N LEU A 9 10.15 10.54 -21.59
CA LEU A 9 10.48 9.11 -21.58
C LEU A 9 11.89 8.79 -21.04
N ASP A 10 12.79 9.77 -20.87
CA ASP A 10 14.16 9.54 -20.38
C ASP A 10 14.32 9.80 -18.88
N LEU A 11 13.24 10.05 -18.14
CA LEU A 11 13.28 10.17 -16.68
C LEU A 11 13.30 8.78 -16.04
N ALA A 12 14.46 8.14 -16.08
CA ALA A 12 14.77 7.06 -15.17
C ALA A 12 14.95 7.66 -13.76
N ILE A 13 13.98 7.41 -12.88
CA ILE A 13 14.09 7.76 -11.47
C ILE A 13 14.43 6.48 -10.73
N GLU A 14 15.73 6.31 -10.50
CA GLU A 14 16.28 5.11 -9.88
C GLU A 14 16.02 5.11 -8.37
N ILE A 15 15.72 3.94 -7.83
CA ILE A 15 15.75 3.68 -6.39
C ILE A 15 17.20 3.81 -5.92
N ARG A 16 17.44 4.70 -4.97
CA ARG A 16 18.76 4.96 -4.38
C ARG A 16 18.98 4.20 -3.10
N ASP A 17 17.95 4.12 -2.28
CA ASP A 17 18.02 3.49 -0.96
C ASP A 17 16.63 2.99 -0.56
N VAL A 18 16.62 1.92 0.23
CA VAL A 18 15.40 1.32 0.79
C VAL A 18 15.70 0.93 2.22
N TYR A 19 14.91 1.47 3.15
CA TYR A 19 15.10 1.26 4.57
C TYR A 19 13.81 0.81 5.24
N ALA A 20 13.85 -0.35 5.87
CA ALA A 20 12.77 -0.90 6.67
C ALA A 20 13.08 -0.74 8.17
N ARG A 21 12.07 -0.38 8.95
CA ARG A 21 12.13 -0.22 10.42
C ARG A 21 10.90 -0.81 11.10
N GLU A 22 11.06 -1.14 12.38
CA GLU A 22 9.95 -1.52 13.25
C GLU A 22 9.20 -0.27 13.73
N ILE A 23 7.88 -0.33 13.65
CA ILE A 23 6.95 0.59 14.31
C ILE A 23 5.90 -0.24 15.07
N LEU A 24 4.95 0.44 15.73
CA LEU A 24 3.81 -0.22 16.38
C LEU A 24 2.51 0.06 15.62
N ASP A 25 1.65 -0.95 15.52
CA ASP A 25 0.27 -0.79 15.07
C ASP A 25 -0.61 -0.17 16.18
N PHE A 26 -1.86 0.14 15.85
CA PHE A 26 -2.79 0.74 16.83
C PHE A 26 -3.23 -0.19 17.97
N ALA A 27 -2.90 -1.48 17.91
CA ALA A 27 -3.09 -2.43 19.00
C ALA A 27 -1.81 -2.64 19.84
N GLY A 28 -0.72 -1.93 19.51
CA GLY A 28 0.58 -2.06 20.18
C GLY A 28 1.36 -3.32 19.79
N ASN A 29 1.01 -3.95 18.66
CA ASN A 29 1.79 -5.03 18.08
C ASN A 29 2.86 -4.46 17.14
N PRO A 30 3.97 -5.18 16.92
CA PRO A 30 4.97 -4.74 15.96
C PRO A 30 4.40 -4.66 14.54
N ALA A 31 4.88 -3.71 13.75
CA ALA A 31 4.52 -3.46 12.36
C ALA A 31 5.76 -2.96 11.60
N ILE A 32 5.75 -3.05 10.27
CA ILE A 32 6.89 -2.67 9.44
C ILE A 32 6.58 -1.39 8.67
N GLU A 33 7.49 -0.44 8.75
CA GLU A 33 7.51 0.75 7.93
C GLU A 33 8.70 0.71 6.98
N VAL A 34 8.47 1.07 5.72
CA VAL A 34 9.48 1.14 4.67
C VAL A 34 9.52 2.55 4.10
N GLU A 35 10.73 3.06 3.92
CA GLU A 35 11.04 4.26 3.17
C GLU A 35 11.88 3.90 1.94
N VAL A 36 11.50 4.44 0.79
CA VAL A 36 12.18 4.30 -0.50
C VAL A 36 12.63 5.69 -0.92
N LEU A 37 13.94 5.89 -1.01
CA LEU A 37 14.54 7.08 -1.60
C LEU A 37 14.77 6.83 -3.08
N ALA A 38 14.29 7.73 -3.94
CA ALA A 38 14.45 7.65 -5.37
C ALA A 38 14.93 8.97 -5.99
N GLY A 39 15.72 8.87 -7.06
CA GLY A 39 16.32 10.03 -7.72
C GLY A 39 17.31 10.75 -6.80
N GLY A 40 16.99 11.98 -6.40
CA GLY A 40 17.81 12.80 -5.49
C GLY A 40 17.15 13.19 -4.17
N GLU A 41 15.81 13.25 -4.12
CA GLU A 41 15.07 13.78 -2.96
C GLU A 41 13.66 13.18 -2.78
N ILE A 42 13.25 12.27 -3.67
CA ILE A 42 11.88 11.74 -3.66
C ILE A 42 11.82 10.60 -2.66
N ILE A 43 10.90 10.71 -1.70
CA ILE A 43 10.70 9.70 -0.66
C ILE A 43 9.29 9.14 -0.77
N GLY A 44 9.20 7.82 -0.94
CA GLY A 44 7.97 7.06 -0.74
C GLY A 44 8.03 6.36 0.61
N LYS A 45 7.00 6.53 1.43
CA LYS A 45 6.90 5.90 2.75
C LYS A 45 5.61 5.10 2.86
N ALA A 46 5.68 3.87 3.32
CA ALA A 46 4.50 3.05 3.56
C ALA A 46 4.69 2.20 4.81
N SER A 47 3.61 1.95 5.54
CA SER A 47 3.64 1.04 6.68
C SER A 47 2.50 0.03 6.64
N MET A 48 2.78 -1.18 7.15
CA MET A 48 1.82 -2.28 7.19
C MET A 48 1.99 -3.08 8.48
N ALA A 49 0.89 -3.19 9.21
CA ALA A 49 0.81 -4.07 10.37
C ALA A 49 0.65 -5.52 9.90
N GLY A 50 1.46 -6.42 10.45
CA GLY A 50 1.41 -7.84 10.10
C GLY A 50 0.70 -8.68 11.14
N LYS A 51 0.08 -9.76 10.69
CA LYS A 51 -0.77 -10.64 11.51
C LYS A 51 0.01 -11.42 12.55
N ASN A 52 1.24 -11.81 12.21
CA ASN A 52 2.05 -12.75 12.99
C ASN A 52 3.24 -12.13 13.73
N TYR A 53 3.16 -10.82 14.01
CA TYR A 53 4.19 -10.12 14.78
C TYR A 53 3.90 -10.05 16.29
N SER A 54 2.65 -10.32 16.71
CA SER A 54 2.28 -10.23 18.13
C SER A 54 2.77 -11.43 18.94
N LYS A 55 3.51 -11.14 20.01
CA LYS A 55 3.99 -12.13 20.99
C LYS A 55 2.88 -12.67 21.91
N LYS A 56 1.74 -11.97 22.02
CA LYS A 56 0.72 -12.26 23.07
C LYS A 56 -0.28 -13.36 22.71
N GLU A 57 -0.51 -13.62 21.42
CA GLU A 57 -1.59 -14.50 20.97
C GLU A 57 -1.10 -15.75 20.21
N GLN A 58 0.21 -15.90 20.03
CA GLN A 58 0.78 -16.93 19.15
C GLN A 58 1.61 -17.96 19.90
N THR A 59 1.48 -19.22 19.46
CA THR A 59 2.38 -20.31 19.88
C THR A 59 3.81 -20.04 19.40
N GLU A 60 4.84 -20.53 20.11
CA GLU A 60 6.26 -20.30 19.76
C GLU A 60 6.61 -20.66 18.30
N LYS A 61 5.85 -21.58 17.67
CA LYS A 61 6.03 -21.97 16.26
C LYS A 61 5.43 -21.00 15.22
N GLN A 62 4.57 -20.09 15.66
CA GLN A 62 3.91 -19.09 14.80
C GLN A 62 4.56 -17.71 14.92
N GLN A 63 5.35 -17.49 15.98
CA GLN A 63 6.05 -16.24 16.20
C GLN A 63 7.03 -15.98 15.08
N VAL A 64 6.84 -14.86 14.39
CA VAL A 64 7.88 -14.33 13.51
C VAL A 64 8.61 -13.22 14.23
N HIS A 65 9.92 -13.38 14.40
CA HIS A 65 10.76 -12.33 14.94
C HIS A 65 10.83 -11.18 13.92
N ILE A 66 10.20 -10.06 14.27
CA ILE A 66 10.15 -8.89 13.37
C ILE A 66 11.56 -8.36 13.06
N GLU A 67 12.49 -8.49 14.01
CA GLU A 67 13.91 -8.17 13.88
C GLU A 67 14.54 -8.93 12.70
N GLU A 68 14.36 -10.25 12.62
CA GLU A 68 14.86 -11.10 11.52
C GLU A 68 14.25 -10.70 10.18
N LYS A 69 12.97 -10.31 10.18
CA LYS A 69 12.29 -9.82 8.98
C LYS A 69 12.83 -8.48 8.50
N ILE A 70 13.07 -7.55 9.42
CA ILE A 70 13.66 -6.24 9.08
C ILE A 70 15.08 -6.43 8.56
N GLU A 71 15.87 -7.29 9.20
CA GLU A 71 17.20 -7.63 8.74
C GLU A 71 17.16 -8.25 7.34
N LEU A 72 16.26 -9.19 7.07
CA LEU A 72 16.05 -9.77 5.74
C LEU A 72 15.70 -8.69 4.70
N LEU A 73 14.78 -7.78 5.02
CA LEU A 73 14.36 -6.72 4.10
C LEU A 73 15.52 -5.77 3.78
N ASN A 74 16.28 -5.36 4.78
CA ASN A 74 17.39 -4.41 4.60
C ASN A 74 18.63 -5.04 3.97
N SER A 75 18.94 -6.29 4.30
CA SER A 75 20.20 -6.93 3.87
C SER A 75 20.08 -7.75 2.58
N GLN A 76 18.90 -8.28 2.27
CA GLN A 76 18.69 -9.16 1.11
C GLN A 76 17.75 -8.56 0.08
N ILE A 77 16.62 -7.97 0.50
CA ILE A 77 15.60 -7.51 -0.45
C ILE A 77 15.91 -6.11 -0.99
N ALA A 78 16.31 -5.17 -0.13
CA ALA A 78 16.64 -3.80 -0.52
C ALA A 78 17.73 -3.73 -1.62
N PRO A 79 18.87 -4.44 -1.52
CA PRO A 79 19.90 -4.40 -2.57
C PRO A 79 19.42 -4.84 -3.95
N GLU A 80 18.46 -5.75 -4.03
CA GLU A 80 17.97 -6.34 -5.28
C GLU A 80 17.10 -5.37 -6.09
N ILE A 81 16.56 -4.33 -5.45
CA ILE A 81 15.71 -3.32 -6.10
C ILE A 81 16.40 -1.95 -6.21
N ILE A 82 17.58 -1.76 -5.62
CA ILE A 82 18.37 -0.54 -5.78
C ILE A 82 18.86 -0.43 -7.23
N GLY A 83 18.78 0.77 -7.80
CA GLY A 83 19.09 1.05 -9.20
C GLY A 83 17.93 0.81 -10.16
N GLU A 84 16.86 0.14 -9.72
CA GLU A 84 15.66 -0.05 -10.53
C GLU A 84 14.85 1.24 -10.67
N ASN A 85 14.18 1.41 -11.79
CA ASN A 85 13.34 2.57 -12.04
C ASN A 85 12.02 2.44 -11.27
N VAL A 86 11.65 3.45 -10.46
CA VAL A 86 10.41 3.45 -9.66
C VAL A 86 9.14 3.28 -10.51
N PHE A 87 9.19 3.62 -11.80
CA PHE A 87 8.08 3.43 -12.74
C PHE A 87 7.90 1.98 -13.21
N GLU A 88 8.88 1.10 -12.98
CA GLU A 88 8.82 -0.32 -13.33
C GLU A 88 8.21 -1.18 -12.21
N GLN A 89 7.06 -0.76 -11.67
CA GLN A 89 6.39 -1.41 -10.54
C GLN A 89 6.24 -2.94 -10.72
N ARG A 90 5.92 -3.39 -11.93
CA ARG A 90 5.77 -4.83 -12.23
C ARG A 90 7.09 -5.58 -12.13
N LYS A 91 8.20 -4.99 -12.57
CA LYS A 91 9.52 -5.60 -12.46
C LYS A 91 9.93 -5.71 -11.00
N ILE A 92 9.79 -4.62 -10.26
CA ILE A 92 10.10 -4.55 -8.84
C ILE A 92 9.25 -5.58 -8.06
N ASP A 93 7.95 -5.63 -8.27
CA ASP A 93 7.07 -6.60 -7.62
C ASP A 93 7.40 -8.06 -7.97
N THR A 94 7.95 -8.33 -9.16
CA THR A 94 8.44 -9.66 -9.54
C THR A 94 9.69 -10.01 -8.74
N ILE A 95 10.66 -9.09 -8.65
CA ILE A 95 11.87 -9.26 -7.83
C ILE A 95 11.50 -9.54 -6.37
N LEU A 96 10.56 -8.76 -5.81
CA LEU A 96 10.08 -8.95 -4.43
C LEU A 96 9.44 -10.33 -4.20
N LYS A 97 8.72 -10.87 -5.20
CA LYS A 97 8.12 -12.20 -5.12
C LYS A 97 9.16 -13.32 -5.22
N GLU A 98 10.14 -13.19 -6.10
CA GLU A 98 11.14 -14.23 -6.38
C GLU A 98 12.17 -14.33 -5.24
N ASN A 99 12.55 -13.21 -4.64
CA ASN A 99 13.58 -13.15 -3.60
C ASN A 99 13.07 -13.42 -2.16
N GLY A 100 11.84 -13.91 -2.02
CA GLY A 100 11.43 -14.64 -0.83
C GLY A 100 11.27 -13.80 0.44
N ASN A 101 10.10 -13.16 0.59
CA ASN A 101 9.22 -13.55 1.69
C ASN A 101 7.83 -13.03 1.36
N GLU A 102 6.85 -13.93 1.28
CA GLU A 102 5.46 -13.55 1.06
C GLU A 102 5.11 -12.43 2.04
N GLN A 103 5.51 -12.56 3.32
CA GLN A 103 5.03 -11.82 4.48
C GLN A 103 5.50 -10.36 4.70
N THR A 104 6.22 -9.69 3.78
CA THR A 104 6.48 -8.24 3.95
C THR A 104 6.68 -7.44 2.65
N SER A 105 6.31 -8.01 1.51
CA SER A 105 6.56 -7.36 0.22
C SER A 105 5.63 -6.17 -0.04
N PHE A 106 4.49 -6.09 0.66
CA PHE A 106 3.49 -5.06 0.39
C PHE A 106 3.96 -3.65 0.74
N ALA A 107 4.63 -3.48 1.89
CA ALA A 107 5.12 -2.17 2.33
C ALA A 107 6.18 -1.61 1.36
N ILE A 108 7.12 -2.43 0.91
CA ILE A 108 8.11 -2.02 -0.11
C ILE A 108 7.40 -1.67 -1.43
N SER A 109 6.53 -2.56 -1.91
CA SER A 109 5.79 -2.38 -3.16
C SER A 109 4.97 -1.07 -3.16
N LEU A 110 4.32 -0.75 -2.04
CA LEU A 110 3.55 0.48 -1.85
C LEU A 110 4.44 1.72 -1.69
N ALA A 111 5.57 1.62 -0.98
CA ALA A 111 6.54 2.71 -0.85
C ALA A 111 7.12 3.11 -2.22
N VAL A 112 7.45 2.13 -3.06
CA VAL A 112 7.88 2.35 -4.45
C VAL A 112 6.80 3.09 -5.25
N ALA A 113 5.54 2.65 -5.17
CA ALA A 113 4.44 3.32 -5.86
C ALA A 113 4.23 4.76 -5.38
N ARG A 114 4.41 5.02 -4.07
CA ARG A 114 4.35 6.39 -3.51
C ARG A 114 5.51 7.25 -3.99
N ALA A 115 6.72 6.69 -4.08
CA ALA A 115 7.87 7.39 -4.65
C ALA A 115 7.62 7.75 -6.13
N ALA A 116 7.09 6.82 -6.92
CA ALA A 116 6.72 7.08 -8.31
C ALA A 116 5.60 8.12 -8.46
N ALA A 117 4.57 8.07 -7.62
CA ALA A 117 3.51 9.09 -7.59
C ALA A 117 4.07 10.49 -7.24
N ALA A 118 4.97 10.55 -6.26
CA ALA A 118 5.63 11.79 -5.84
C ALA A 118 6.56 12.34 -6.95
N ALA A 119 7.25 11.48 -7.68
CA ALA A 119 8.06 11.84 -8.84
C ALA A 119 7.25 12.54 -9.93
N GLU A 120 6.06 12.02 -10.22
CA GLU A 120 5.10 12.58 -11.18
C GLU A 120 4.28 13.74 -10.59
N LYS A 121 4.48 14.07 -9.30
CA LYS A 121 3.75 15.10 -8.56
C LYS A 121 2.23 14.91 -8.61
N VAL A 122 1.79 13.65 -8.63
CA VAL A 122 0.38 13.28 -8.58
C VAL A 122 0.05 12.58 -7.27
N PRO A 123 -1.19 12.70 -6.76
CA PRO A 123 -1.63 11.91 -5.62
C PRO A 123 -1.57 10.40 -5.92
N LEU A 124 -1.34 9.59 -4.88
CA LEU A 124 -1.26 8.12 -5.00
C LEU A 124 -2.49 7.53 -5.71
N TYR A 125 -3.71 7.90 -5.31
CA TYR A 125 -4.92 7.39 -5.97
C TYR A 125 -4.96 7.65 -7.49
N ARG A 126 -4.46 8.80 -7.96
CA ARG A 126 -4.36 9.13 -9.39
C ARG A 126 -3.28 8.32 -10.08
N TYR A 127 -2.12 8.16 -9.43
CA TYR A 127 -1.04 7.34 -9.96
C TYR A 127 -1.50 5.89 -10.17
N LEU A 128 -2.18 5.32 -9.16
CA LEU A 128 -2.63 3.93 -9.19
C LEU A 128 -3.80 3.68 -10.17
N GLY A 129 -4.83 4.54 -10.17
CA GLY A 129 -6.02 4.32 -10.98
C GLY A 129 -6.02 5.03 -12.34
N GLY A 130 -5.00 5.85 -12.61
CA GLY A 130 -4.88 6.63 -13.83
C GLY A 130 -6.10 7.52 -14.11
N VAL A 131 -6.51 7.58 -15.37
CA VAL A 131 -7.70 8.36 -15.79
C VAL A 131 -9.01 7.79 -15.27
N ARG A 132 -9.04 6.52 -14.84
CA ARG A 132 -10.24 5.86 -14.28
C ARG A 132 -10.46 6.21 -12.81
N ALA A 133 -9.44 6.71 -12.12
CA ALA A 133 -9.60 7.29 -10.78
C ALA A 133 -10.33 8.63 -10.92
N VAL A 134 -11.67 8.57 -10.98
CA VAL A 134 -12.55 9.73 -11.13
C VAL A 134 -13.33 9.97 -9.84
N HIS A 135 -13.57 11.26 -9.60
CA HIS A 135 -14.20 11.93 -8.46
C HIS A 135 -15.50 11.35 -7.84
N PRO A 136 -16.46 10.69 -8.53
CA PRO A 136 -17.79 10.50 -7.91
C PRO A 136 -17.93 9.33 -6.93
N SER A 137 -16.86 8.57 -6.65
CA SER A 137 -16.95 7.33 -5.86
C SER A 137 -16.10 7.38 -4.59
N MET A 138 -16.21 8.45 -3.80
CA MET A 138 -15.55 8.48 -2.48
C MET A 138 -16.00 7.27 -1.66
N PRO A 139 -15.06 6.44 -1.16
CA PRO A 139 -15.43 5.23 -0.46
C PRO A 139 -16.07 5.58 0.88
N GLN A 140 -17.10 4.82 1.23
CA GLN A 140 -17.73 4.90 2.54
C GLN A 140 -17.08 3.89 3.47
N LEU A 141 -16.83 4.30 4.71
CA LEU A 141 -16.44 3.39 5.77
C LEU A 141 -17.68 2.71 6.33
N ILE A 142 -17.73 1.39 6.22
CA ILE A 142 -18.90 0.56 6.49
C ILE A 142 -18.57 -0.45 7.58
N ARG A 143 -19.50 -0.69 8.50
CA ARG A 143 -19.37 -1.78 9.49
C ARG A 143 -19.98 -3.08 8.99
N LYS A 144 -19.54 -4.22 9.55
CA LYS A 144 -20.07 -5.55 9.20
C LYS A 144 -21.59 -5.64 9.39
N GLU A 145 -22.14 -4.96 10.39
CA GLU A 145 -23.59 -4.92 10.66
C GLU A 145 -24.40 -4.09 9.65
N GLU A 146 -23.75 -3.23 8.85
CA GLU A 146 -24.40 -2.28 7.94
C GLU A 146 -24.60 -2.84 6.53
N ILE A 147 -24.10 -4.06 6.27
CA ILE A 147 -24.13 -4.70 4.95
C ILE A 147 -24.50 -6.18 5.01
N GLU A 148 -25.19 -6.64 3.97
CA GLU A 148 -25.33 -8.06 3.67
C GLU A 148 -24.03 -8.56 3.00
N ILE A 149 -23.04 -8.95 3.82
CA ILE A 149 -21.71 -9.39 3.36
C ILE A 149 -21.80 -10.51 2.31
N GLU A 150 -22.82 -11.38 2.37
CA GLU A 150 -22.99 -12.52 1.46
C GLU A 150 -23.09 -12.14 -0.03
N LYS A 151 -23.41 -10.88 -0.35
CA LYS A 151 -23.52 -10.37 -1.73
C LYS A 151 -22.34 -9.50 -2.15
N ILE A 152 -21.34 -9.31 -1.28
CA ILE A 152 -20.21 -8.40 -1.49
C ILE A 152 -18.91 -9.16 -1.32
N LYS A 153 -18.04 -9.07 -2.33
CA LYS A 153 -16.72 -9.70 -2.28
C LYS A 153 -15.78 -8.89 -1.39
N GLU A 154 -15.34 -9.48 -0.28
CA GLU A 154 -14.30 -8.88 0.55
C GLU A 154 -12.90 -9.10 -0.06
N ILE A 155 -12.18 -8.01 -0.33
CA ILE A 155 -10.77 -8.01 -0.70
C ILE A 155 -9.95 -7.63 0.53
N LYS A 156 -9.61 -8.67 1.29
CA LYS A 156 -8.70 -8.57 2.44
C LYS A 156 -7.27 -8.32 1.97
N ILE A 157 -6.63 -7.33 2.57
CA ILE A 157 -5.25 -6.92 2.30
C ILE A 157 -4.41 -7.20 3.54
N ASP A 158 -3.26 -7.82 3.32
CA ASP A 158 -2.29 -8.17 4.35
C ASP A 158 -0.86 -7.85 3.90
N GLU A 159 0.09 -8.04 4.81
CA GLU A 159 1.51 -7.81 4.58
C GLU A 159 2.10 -8.74 3.51
N SER A 160 1.37 -9.79 3.12
CA SER A 160 1.90 -10.89 2.34
C SER A 160 1.83 -10.71 0.81
N THR A 161 1.16 -9.65 0.36
CA THR A 161 0.90 -9.38 -1.05
C THR A 161 1.89 -8.39 -1.65
N VAL A 162 1.73 -8.09 -2.93
CA VAL A 162 2.34 -6.94 -3.61
C VAL A 162 1.26 -6.19 -4.37
N LEU A 163 1.54 -4.94 -4.72
CA LEU A 163 0.56 -4.04 -5.31
C LEU A 163 0.01 -4.57 -6.65
N THR A 164 0.87 -5.09 -7.53
CA THR A 164 0.45 -5.68 -8.81
C THR A 164 -0.49 -6.87 -8.63
N LYS A 165 -0.18 -7.80 -7.71
CA LYS A 165 -1.02 -8.97 -7.41
C LYS A 165 -2.37 -8.55 -6.82
N LEU A 166 -2.37 -7.53 -5.97
CA LEU A 166 -3.58 -6.96 -5.39
C LEU A 166 -4.48 -6.37 -6.49
N PHE A 167 -3.92 -5.59 -7.41
CA PHE A 167 -4.67 -5.06 -8.56
C PHE A 167 -5.17 -6.16 -9.50
N GLU A 168 -4.39 -7.21 -9.76
CA GLU A 168 -4.84 -8.37 -10.54
C GLU A 168 -6.06 -9.05 -9.89
N ARG A 169 -6.04 -9.23 -8.56
CA ARG A 169 -7.19 -9.76 -7.81
C ARG A 169 -8.40 -8.84 -7.93
N ILE A 170 -8.23 -7.53 -7.74
CA ILE A 170 -9.32 -6.56 -7.86
C ILE A 170 -9.91 -6.59 -9.28
N LEU A 171 -9.07 -6.55 -10.31
CA LEU A 171 -9.50 -6.56 -11.71
C LEU A 171 -10.27 -7.84 -12.07
N LYS A 172 -9.84 -8.99 -11.56
CA LYS A 172 -10.56 -10.26 -11.74
C LYS A 172 -11.99 -10.14 -11.21
N GLU A 173 -12.16 -9.65 -9.99
CA GLU A 173 -13.46 -9.54 -9.35
C GLU A 173 -14.34 -8.48 -10.02
N GLN A 174 -13.74 -7.39 -10.52
CA GLN A 174 -14.44 -6.40 -11.37
C GLN A 174 -14.97 -7.01 -12.67
N ASN A 175 -14.17 -7.85 -13.34
CA ASN A 175 -14.55 -8.51 -14.58
C ASN A 175 -15.68 -9.52 -14.37
N GLU A 176 -15.77 -10.12 -13.18
CA GLU A 176 -16.89 -10.97 -12.76
C GLU A 176 -18.15 -10.17 -12.39
N GLY A 177 -18.08 -8.83 -12.34
CA GLY A 177 -19.18 -7.96 -11.98
C GLY A 177 -19.47 -7.93 -10.47
N ASN A 178 -18.53 -8.40 -9.64
CA ASN A 178 -18.71 -8.46 -8.20
C ASN A 178 -18.65 -7.05 -7.61
N LYS A 179 -19.61 -6.72 -6.74
CA LYS A 179 -19.44 -5.61 -5.81
C LYS A 179 -18.36 -5.99 -4.81
N MET A 180 -17.41 -5.11 -4.56
CA MET A 180 -16.29 -5.38 -3.65
C MET A 180 -16.30 -4.44 -2.45
N ILE A 181 -15.72 -4.91 -1.37
CA ILE A 181 -15.38 -4.12 -0.20
C ILE A 181 -13.91 -4.37 0.15
N LEU A 182 -13.14 -3.32 0.39
CA LEU A 182 -11.75 -3.46 0.86
C LEU A 182 -11.73 -3.62 2.37
N SER A 183 -10.81 -4.42 2.88
CA SER A 183 -10.55 -4.50 4.31
C SER A 183 -9.08 -4.81 4.56
N GLN A 184 -8.64 -4.55 5.79
CA GLN A 184 -7.34 -4.97 6.29
C GLN A 184 -7.55 -5.90 7.47
N GLU A 185 -6.68 -6.89 7.60
CA GLU A 185 -6.81 -7.97 8.59
C GLU A 185 -6.14 -7.66 9.93
N THR A 186 -5.61 -6.46 10.10
CA THR A 186 -4.86 -6.01 11.28
C THR A 186 -5.39 -4.69 11.80
N ALA A 187 -4.94 -4.26 12.98
CA ALA A 187 -5.38 -3.02 13.62
C ALA A 187 -5.01 -1.75 12.81
N GLY A 188 -4.16 -1.89 11.78
CA GLY A 188 -3.69 -0.80 10.94
C GLY A 188 -2.61 0.04 11.61
N THR A 189 -2.00 0.89 10.80
CA THR A 189 -0.99 1.90 11.19
C THR A 189 -1.51 3.28 10.78
N GLU A 190 -0.69 4.31 10.91
CA GLU A 190 -1.00 5.64 10.37
C GLU A 190 -1.10 5.70 8.83
N ASP A 191 -0.78 4.62 8.12
CA ASP A 191 -0.89 4.56 6.67
C ASP A 191 -2.36 4.47 6.23
N SER A 192 -2.80 5.43 5.40
CA SER A 192 -4.17 5.53 4.89
C SER A 192 -4.36 4.96 3.48
N PHE A 193 -3.44 4.11 2.99
CA PHE A 193 -3.44 3.63 1.61
C PHE A 193 -4.75 2.98 1.15
N LEU A 194 -5.51 2.35 2.06
CA LEU A 194 -6.80 1.73 1.73
C LEU A 194 -7.76 2.73 1.05
N VAL A 195 -7.74 3.99 1.48
CA VAL A 195 -8.57 5.04 0.87
C VAL A 195 -8.10 5.34 -0.54
N ASP A 196 -6.79 5.55 -0.74
CA ASP A 196 -6.22 5.82 -2.07
C ASP A 196 -6.45 4.64 -3.02
N LEU A 197 -6.31 3.40 -2.52
CA LEU A 197 -6.55 2.18 -3.27
C LEU A 197 -8.02 2.03 -3.67
N ALA A 198 -8.95 2.28 -2.74
CA ALA A 198 -10.38 2.23 -3.01
C ALA A 198 -10.78 3.24 -4.10
N VAL A 199 -10.28 4.47 -4.01
CA VAL A 199 -10.51 5.50 -5.05
C VAL A 199 -9.87 5.08 -6.37
N ALA A 200 -8.63 4.61 -6.36
CA ALA A 200 -7.92 4.16 -7.56
C ALA A 200 -8.64 3.01 -8.27
N ALA A 201 -9.18 2.07 -7.49
CA ALA A 201 -9.89 0.90 -7.98
C ALA A 201 -11.39 1.16 -8.22
N ASN A 202 -11.91 2.36 -7.95
CA ASN A 202 -13.35 2.66 -8.00
C ASN A 202 -14.19 1.70 -7.14
N ILE A 203 -13.71 1.40 -5.93
CA ILE A 203 -14.40 0.61 -4.91
C ILE A 203 -14.99 1.58 -3.89
N THR A 204 -16.31 1.55 -3.71
CA THR A 204 -17.04 2.53 -2.90
C THR A 204 -17.16 2.15 -1.42
N MET A 205 -16.54 1.06 -0.99
CA MET A 205 -16.75 0.49 0.34
C MET A 205 -15.43 0.04 0.96
N ILE A 206 -15.17 0.49 2.18
CA ILE A 206 -14.08 0.00 3.03
C ILE A 206 -14.71 -0.51 4.32
N LEU A 207 -14.46 -1.78 4.64
CA LEU A 207 -14.91 -2.41 5.86
C LEU A 207 -14.04 -1.94 7.02
N VAL A 208 -14.69 -1.46 8.07
CA VAL A 208 -14.06 -1.07 9.33
C VAL A 208 -14.73 -1.82 10.47
N GLU A 209 -13.94 -2.35 11.39
CA GLU A 209 -14.48 -3.12 12.52
C GLU A 209 -15.03 -2.20 13.62
N ASN A 210 -14.31 -1.12 13.94
CA ASN A 210 -14.67 -0.21 15.03
C ASN A 210 -14.49 1.26 14.63
N ARG A 211 -15.55 2.07 14.78
CA ARG A 211 -15.54 3.53 14.52
C ARG A 211 -14.76 4.34 15.56
N GLU A 212 -14.53 3.78 16.74
CA GLU A 212 -13.76 4.42 17.80
C GLU A 212 -12.26 4.11 17.69
N SER A 213 -11.87 3.29 16.71
CA SER A 213 -10.46 2.96 16.50
C SER A 213 -9.66 4.14 15.94
N ALA A 214 -8.39 4.20 16.29
CA ALA A 214 -7.45 5.16 15.71
C ALA A 214 -7.35 4.98 14.18
N TYR A 215 -7.39 3.73 13.69
CA TYR A 215 -7.35 3.47 12.25
C TYR A 215 -8.57 4.02 11.50
N TYR A 216 -9.77 3.90 12.06
CA TYR A 216 -10.96 4.55 11.50
C TYR A 216 -10.77 6.05 11.37
N THR A 217 -10.13 6.68 12.36
CA THR A 217 -9.82 8.12 12.32
C THR A 217 -8.82 8.46 11.21
N VAL A 218 -7.77 7.65 11.03
CA VAL A 218 -6.79 7.78 9.93
C VAL A 218 -7.48 7.74 8.56
N LEU A 219 -8.35 6.75 8.33
CA LEU A 219 -9.08 6.60 7.06
C LEU A 219 -10.04 7.78 6.82
N ASN A 220 -10.78 8.23 7.83
CA ASN A 220 -11.66 9.40 7.69
C ASN A 220 -10.89 10.69 7.41
N ASN A 221 -9.78 10.93 8.11
CA ASN A 221 -8.97 12.11 7.85
C ASN A 221 -8.45 12.12 6.42
N ARG A 222 -8.09 10.94 5.88
CA ARG A 222 -7.71 10.83 4.47
C ARG A 222 -8.87 11.10 3.53
N LEU A 223 -10.08 10.60 3.84
CA LEU A 223 -11.29 10.91 3.07
C LEU A 223 -11.55 12.42 3.01
N LEU A 224 -11.54 13.10 4.16
CA LEU A 224 -11.72 14.55 4.26
C LEU A 224 -10.67 15.31 3.44
N GLN A 225 -9.39 14.92 3.53
CA GLN A 225 -8.32 15.52 2.72
C GLN A 225 -8.55 15.37 1.22
N LEU A 226 -9.13 14.25 0.78
CA LEU A 226 -9.46 14.03 -0.61
C LEU A 226 -10.67 14.90 -1.01
N GLU A 227 -11.71 14.98 -0.18
CA GLU A 227 -12.88 15.83 -0.43
C GLU A 227 -12.51 17.32 -0.55
N GLU A 228 -11.61 17.81 0.30
CA GLU A 228 -11.12 19.20 0.25
C GLU A 228 -10.35 19.48 -1.05
N LYS A 229 -9.43 18.59 -1.45
CA LYS A 229 -8.66 18.72 -2.69
C LYS A 229 -9.51 18.60 -3.95
N ILE A 230 -10.69 18.02 -3.82
CA ILE A 230 -11.64 17.79 -4.90
C ILE A 230 -12.61 18.99 -5.05
N SER A 231 -12.97 19.62 -3.93
CA SER A 231 -13.94 20.72 -3.90
C SER A 231 -13.31 22.09 -4.21
N GLY A 232 -11.99 22.21 -4.13
CA GLY A 232 -11.22 23.42 -4.47
C GLY A 232 -10.61 23.36 -5.86
#